data_AF-A0A8H7M1Z6-F1
#
_entry.id   AF-A0A8H7M1Z6-F1
#
_cell.length_a   1.000
_cell.length_b   1.000
_cell.length_c   1.000
_cell.angle_alpha   90.00
_cell.angle_beta   90.00
_cell.angle_gamma   90.00
#
_symmetry.space_group_name_H-M   'P 1'
#
loop_
_entity.id
_entity.type
_entity.pdbx_description
1 polymer ?
#
loop_
_entity_poly.entity_id
_entity_poly.type
_entity_poly.pdbx_seq_one_letter_code
_entity_poly.pdbx_strand_id
1 'polypeptide(L)'
;MMEAGGAWAHPHLDQLGSHCALIQTVDEFKVEFLAAFGNPDATRAAEQKITSLTQTGTCAKYITKFRTLQMELDWNDAALRGQFARGLHWEVQKQIATRERQP
;
A
#
# COMPACT_ATOMS: atom_id res chain seq x y z
N MET A 1 -11.78 19.28 -16.13
CA MET A 1 -10.45 19.72 -15.64
C MET A 1 -10.72 20.30 -14.26
N MET A 2 -10.17 19.68 -13.20
CA MET A 2 -10.02 20.06 -11.77
C MET A 2 -11.13 20.98 -11.18
N GLU A 3 -11.89 20.60 -10.16
CA GLU A 3 -11.65 21.05 -8.77
C GLU A 3 -12.61 20.30 -7.79
N ALA A 4 -12.79 18.97 -7.91
CA ALA A 4 -13.63 18.24 -6.93
C ALA A 4 -12.97 18.17 -5.52
N GLY A 5 -11.64 18.38 -5.45
CA GLY A 5 -10.87 18.40 -4.22
C GLY A 5 -10.92 19.71 -3.44
N GLY A 6 -11.41 20.80 -4.02
CA GLY A 6 -11.56 22.06 -3.29
C GLY A 6 -12.81 22.06 -2.42
N ALA A 7 -13.97 21.78 -3.02
CA ALA A 7 -15.28 22.01 -2.40
C ALA A 7 -15.54 21.25 -1.09
N TRP A 8 -15.02 20.03 -0.96
CA TRP A 8 -15.12 19.27 0.29
C TRP A 8 -14.18 19.82 1.37
N ALA A 9 -12.98 20.30 1.03
CA ALA A 9 -11.96 20.67 2.00
C ALA A 9 -12.30 21.97 2.75
N HIS A 10 -12.99 22.91 2.11
CA HIS A 10 -13.32 24.23 2.69
C HIS A 10 -14.05 24.16 4.05
N PRO A 11 -15.14 23.39 4.25
CA PRO A 11 -15.80 23.30 5.56
C PRO A 11 -14.96 22.59 6.63
N HIS A 12 -14.11 21.63 6.27
CA HIS A 12 -13.24 20.93 7.23
C HIS A 12 -11.99 21.76 7.61
N LEU A 13 -11.48 22.58 6.68
CA LEU A 13 -10.37 23.50 6.93
C LEU A 13 -10.78 24.67 7.82
N ASP A 14 -12.02 25.15 7.72
CA ASP A 14 -12.56 26.21 8.60
C ASP A 14 -12.69 25.76 10.07
N GLN A 15 -12.82 24.44 10.28
CA GLN A 15 -12.81 23.84 11.62
C GLN A 15 -11.39 23.68 12.18
N LEU A 16 -10.34 23.58 11.37
CA LEU A 16 -8.95 23.48 11.84
C LEU A 16 -8.49 24.81 12.46
N GLY A 17 -8.52 24.87 13.80
CA GLY A 17 -8.09 26.03 14.59
C GLY A 17 -9.22 26.73 15.36
N SER A 18 -10.47 26.27 15.22
CA SER A 18 -11.60 26.75 16.03
C SER A 18 -11.73 25.91 17.31
N HIS A 19 -12.09 26.52 18.45
CA HIS A 19 -12.34 25.81 19.73
C HIS A 19 -13.51 24.80 19.67
N CYS A 20 -14.27 24.78 18.58
CA CYS A 20 -15.33 23.81 18.24
C CYS A 20 -14.93 22.87 17.07
N ALA A 21 -13.62 22.67 16.84
CA ALA A 21 -13.15 21.73 15.82
C ALA A 21 -13.50 20.29 16.20
N LEU A 22 -14.25 19.60 15.33
CA LEU A 22 -14.44 18.15 15.40
C LEU A 22 -13.15 17.38 15.07
N ILE A 23 -12.21 18.03 14.38
CA ILE A 23 -10.91 17.49 13.98
C ILE A 23 -9.85 18.29 14.73
N GLN A 24 -9.36 17.76 15.84
CA GLN A 24 -8.44 18.48 16.73
C GLN A 24 -6.98 18.18 16.40
N THR A 25 -6.73 17.10 15.67
CA THR A 25 -5.38 16.63 15.35
C THR A 25 -5.18 16.45 13.85
N VAL A 26 -3.93 16.59 13.43
CA VAL A 26 -3.49 16.32 12.05
C VAL A 26 -3.78 14.85 11.65
N ASP A 27 -3.85 13.95 12.63
CA ASP A 27 -4.18 12.54 12.40
C ASP A 27 -5.65 12.35 12.00
N GLU A 28 -6.58 12.98 12.73
CA GLU A 28 -8.02 12.97 12.36
C GLU A 28 -8.27 13.61 10.99
N PHE A 29 -7.52 14.68 10.65
CA PHE A 29 -7.60 15.27 9.31
C PHE A 29 -7.13 14.29 8.23
N LYS A 30 -6.07 13.51 8.49
CA LYS A 30 -5.61 12.47 7.56
C LYS A 30 -6.63 11.36 7.41
N VAL A 31 -7.31 10.95 8.49
CA VAL A 31 -8.36 9.93 8.46
C VAL A 31 -9.55 10.40 7.62
N GLU A 32 -10.05 11.62 7.84
CA GLU A 32 -11.14 12.21 7.06
C GLU A 32 -10.73 12.45 5.59
N PHE A 33 -9.49 12.88 5.35
CA PHE A 33 -8.93 13.02 4.00
C PHE A 33 -8.84 11.67 3.27
N LEU A 34 -8.38 10.62 3.95
CA LEU A 34 -8.37 9.25 3.42
C LEU A 34 -9.77 8.65 3.30
N ALA A 35 -10.75 9.08 4.10
CA ALA A 35 -12.13 8.67 3.94
C ALA A 35 -12.80 9.35 2.73
N ALA A 36 -12.47 10.62 2.48
CA ALA A 36 -13.02 11.41 1.39
C ALA A 36 -12.34 11.14 0.03
N PHE A 37 -11.03 10.81 0.03
CA PHE A 37 -10.21 10.61 -1.18
C PHE A 37 -9.56 9.24 -1.27
N GLY A 38 -9.38 8.55 -0.15
CA GLY A 38 -8.88 7.19 -0.16
C GLY A 38 -9.95 6.26 -0.73
N ASN A 39 -9.53 5.41 -1.64
CA ASN A 39 -10.38 4.39 -2.19
C ASN A 39 -10.12 3.09 -1.41
N PRO A 40 -10.93 2.74 -0.39
CA PRO A 40 -10.75 1.49 0.36
C PRO A 40 -10.82 0.25 -0.56
N ASP A 41 -11.49 0.38 -1.71
CA ASP A 41 -11.51 -0.64 -2.74
C ASP A 41 -10.14 -0.79 -3.44
N ALA A 42 -9.39 0.31 -3.60
CA ALA A 42 -8.05 0.27 -4.20
C ALA A 42 -7.05 -0.48 -3.30
N THR A 43 -7.08 -0.24 -1.99
CA THR A 43 -6.27 -1.01 -1.03
C THR A 43 -6.64 -2.48 -1.09
N ARG A 44 -7.94 -2.81 -1.03
CA ARG A 44 -8.41 -4.19 -1.09
C ARG A 44 -8.07 -4.88 -2.41
N ALA A 45 -8.13 -4.16 -3.53
CA ALA A 45 -7.71 -4.66 -4.84
C ALA A 45 -6.19 -4.87 -4.91
N ALA A 46 -5.39 -4.00 -4.28
CA ALA A 46 -3.95 -4.15 -4.17
C ALA A 46 -3.59 -5.38 -3.30
N GLU A 47 -4.33 -5.61 -2.21
CA GLU A 47 -4.18 -6.78 -1.34
C GLU A 47 -4.49 -8.07 -2.10
N GLN A 48 -5.60 -8.11 -2.85
CA GLN A 48 -5.92 -9.26 -3.70
C GLN A 48 -4.89 -9.50 -4.81
N LYS A 49 -4.38 -8.42 -5.41
CA LYS A 49 -3.32 -8.52 -6.43
C LYS A 49 -2.01 -9.02 -5.85
N ILE A 50 -1.57 -8.53 -4.68
CA ILE A 50 -0.29 -8.92 -4.08
C ILE A 50 -0.35 -10.35 -3.55
N THR A 51 -1.50 -10.77 -2.98
CA THR A 51 -1.73 -12.13 -2.50
C THR A 51 -1.72 -13.16 -3.63
N SER A 52 -2.26 -12.79 -4.79
CA SER A 52 -2.28 -13.62 -6.01
C SER A 52 -1.04 -13.43 -6.89
N LEU A 53 -0.09 -12.57 -6.50
CA LEU A 53 1.11 -12.29 -7.29
C LEU A 53 2.09 -13.46 -7.18
N THR A 54 2.21 -14.22 -8.26
CA THR A 54 3.23 -15.25 -8.44
C THR A 54 4.21 -14.87 -9.55
N GLN A 55 5.48 -15.20 -9.38
CA GLN A 55 6.50 -15.01 -10.40
C GLN A 55 6.28 -15.97 -11.57
N THR A 56 5.65 -15.48 -12.63
CA THR A 56 5.41 -16.24 -13.87
C THR A 56 6.47 -16.02 -14.95
N GLY A 57 7.36 -15.05 -14.75
CA GLY A 57 8.41 -14.69 -15.72
C GLY A 57 9.68 -14.22 -15.03
N THR A 58 10.28 -13.15 -15.55
CA THR A 58 11.52 -12.61 -14.98
C THR A 58 11.31 -12.07 -13.56
N CYS A 59 12.30 -12.31 -12.70
CA CYS A 59 12.26 -11.86 -11.31
C CYS A 59 12.15 -10.33 -11.21
N ALA A 60 12.80 -9.58 -12.12
CA ALA A 60 12.68 -8.13 -12.21
C ALA A 60 11.23 -7.66 -12.44
N LYS A 61 10.49 -8.32 -13.34
CA LYS A 61 9.08 -7.98 -13.61
C LYS A 61 8.18 -8.26 -12.41
N TYR A 62 8.49 -9.32 -11.66
CA TYR A 62 7.80 -9.63 -10.40
C TYR A 62 8.10 -8.58 -9.32
N ILE A 63 9.37 -8.24 -9.10
CA ILE A 63 9.81 -7.25 -8.10
C ILE A 63 9.20 -5.88 -8.38
N THR A 64 9.18 -5.42 -9.65
CA THR A 64 8.56 -4.14 -10.01
C THR A 64 7.07 -4.14 -9.67
N LYS A 65 6.34 -5.19 -10.04
CA LYS A 65 4.90 -5.32 -9.72
C LYS A 65 4.65 -5.36 -8.21
N PHE A 66 5.49 -6.11 -7.48
CA PHE A 66 5.39 -6.21 -6.03
C PHE A 66 5.64 -4.86 -5.35
N ARG A 67 6.66 -4.10 -5.77
CA ARG A 67 6.94 -2.75 -5.26
C ARG A 67 5.82 -1.75 -5.55
N THR A 68 5.22 -1.81 -6.73
CA THR A 68 4.06 -0.94 -7.05
C THR A 68 2.92 -1.21 -6.09
N LEU A 69 2.55 -2.49 -5.91
CA LEU A 69 1.47 -2.87 -4.99
C LEU A 69 1.84 -2.55 -3.54
N GLN A 70 3.10 -2.72 -3.14
CA GLN A 70 3.57 -2.35 -1.81
C GLN A 70 3.37 -0.86 -1.53
N MET A 71 3.57 0.03 -2.50
CA MET A 71 3.35 1.47 -2.30
C MET A 71 1.87 1.83 -2.10
N GLU A 72 0.95 0.98 -2.54
CA GLU A 72 -0.50 1.13 -2.35
C GLU A 72 -1.00 0.42 -1.08
N LEU A 73 -0.11 -0.27 -0.35
CA LEU A 73 -0.43 -1.12 0.79
C LEU A 73 0.32 -0.69 2.05
N ASP A 74 -0.43 -0.51 3.14
CA ASP A 74 0.13 -0.19 4.46
C ASP A 74 0.55 -1.47 5.23
N TRP A 75 0.99 -2.51 4.52
CA TRP A 75 1.39 -3.79 5.12
C TRP A 75 2.75 -3.68 5.82
N ASN A 76 2.89 -4.35 6.97
CA ASN A 76 4.17 -4.40 7.67
C ASN A 76 5.22 -5.24 6.92
N ASP A 77 6.50 -5.01 7.24
CA ASP A 77 7.64 -5.70 6.60
C ASP A 77 7.60 -7.23 6.73
N ALA A 78 6.99 -7.78 7.79
CA ALA A 78 6.89 -9.22 7.97
C ALA A 78 5.85 -9.84 7.01
N ALA A 79 4.70 -9.18 6.84
CA ALA A 79 3.66 -9.57 5.90
C ALA A 79 4.17 -9.49 4.45
N LEU A 80 4.86 -8.39 4.10
CA LEU A 80 5.46 -8.22 2.78
C LEU A 80 6.51 -9.29 2.49
N ARG A 81 7.42 -9.58 3.43
CA ARG A 81 8.43 -10.63 3.26
C ARG A 81 7.81 -12.01 3.11
N GLY A 82 6.80 -12.33 3.91
CA GLY A 82 6.07 -13.59 3.81
C GLY A 82 5.40 -13.76 2.44
N GLN A 83 4.76 -12.69 1.94
CA GLN A 83 4.09 -12.72 0.64
C GLN A 83 5.09 -12.77 -0.52
N PHE A 84 6.19 -12.04 -0.44
CA PHE A 84 7.26 -12.07 -1.44
C PHE A 84 7.90 -13.45 -1.54
N ALA A 85 8.21 -14.07 -0.40
CA ALA A 85 8.74 -15.43 -0.33
C ALA A 85 7.77 -16.43 -0.96
N ARG A 86 6.47 -16.32 -0.65
CA ARG A 86 5.43 -17.20 -1.18
C ARG A 86 5.21 -17.05 -2.69
N GLY A 87 5.29 -15.83 -3.21
CA GLY A 87 5.08 -15.53 -4.63
C GLY A 87 6.30 -15.77 -5.53
N LEU A 88 7.49 -15.92 -4.95
CA LEU A 88 8.71 -16.27 -5.68
C LEU A 88 8.61 -17.63 -6.37
N HIS A 89 9.19 -17.75 -7.56
CA HIS A 89 9.24 -19.02 -8.28
C HIS A 89 10.11 -20.02 -7.53
N TRP A 90 9.70 -21.29 -7.48
CA TRP A 90 10.40 -22.36 -6.75
C TRP A 90 11.88 -22.45 -7.12
N GLU A 91 12.22 -22.16 -8.38
CA GLU A 91 13.61 -22.20 -8.86
C GLU A 91 14.46 -21.06 -8.27
N VAL A 92 13.86 -19.88 -8.06
CA VAL A 92 14.55 -18.76 -7.40
C VAL A 92 14.69 -19.05 -5.90
N GLN A 93 13.66 -19.59 -5.25
CA GLN A 93 13.76 -20.05 -3.86
C GLN A 93 14.87 -21.09 -3.69
N LYS A 94 14.97 -22.04 -4.62
CA LYS A 94 16.02 -23.07 -4.64
C LYS A 94 17.42 -22.45 -4.81
N GLN A 95 17.57 -21.45 -5.68
CA GLN A 95 18.85 -20.74 -5.86
C GLN A 95 19.27 -19.97 -4.60
N ILE A 96 18.33 -19.31 -3.91
CA ILE A 96 18.59 -18.63 -2.64
C ILE A 96 19.01 -19.65 -1.57
N ALA A 97 18.24 -20.73 -1.41
CA ALA A 97 18.56 -21.80 -0.47
C ALA A 97 19.90 -22.51 -0.77
N THR A 98 20.29 -22.58 -2.05
CA THR A 98 21.58 -23.16 -2.45
C THR A 98 22.73 -22.22 -2.12
N ARG A 99 22.56 -20.90 -2.33
CA ARG A 99 23.57 -19.89 -2.00
C ARG A 99 23.80 -19.72 -0.51
N GLU A 100 22.76 -19.80 0.31
CA GLU A 100 22.93 -19.76 1.78
C GLU A 100 23.57 -21.03 2.36
N ARG A 101 23.57 -22.12 1.60
CA ARG A 101 24.15 -23.40 2.01
C ARG A 101 25.60 -23.59 1.54
N GLN A 102 26.15 -22.67 0.75
CA GLN A 102 27.55 -22.72 0.33
C GLN A 102 28.42 -21.90 1.31
N PRO A 103 29.38 -22.53 2.00
CA PRO A 103 30.30 -21.86 2.93
C PRO A 103 31.34 -20.99 2.22
#